data_AF-A0A800ETY4-F1
#
_entry.id   AF-A0A800ETY4-F1
#
_cell.length_a   1.000
_cell.length_b   1.000
_cell.length_c   1.000
_cell.angle_alpha   90.00
_cell.angle_beta   90.00
_cell.angle_gamma   90.00
#
_symmetry.space_group_name_H-M   'P 1'
#
loop_
_entity.id
_entity.type
_entity.pdbx_description
1 polymer ?
#
loop_
_entity_poly.entity_id
_entity_poly.type
_entity_poly.pdbx_seq_one_letter_code
_entity_poly.pdbx_strand_id
1 'polypeptide(L)'
;MTPLITGPFRQGGGTISPDGRWLAYKSDETGQFEIYIQPGPGGKIPVSIGGGTQPAWSHDSSELFYRDNDGMMVAATIFDDAARPVGDRTPLFPAALYRLGTGFRQYHVAPDGRFLMQRLAGQSTVDGGEAPHINVVLNWFEELRERVPD
;
A
#
# COMPACT_ATOMS: atom_id res chain seq x y z
N MET A 1 -27.80 6.00 8.19
CA MET A 1 -26.60 5.65 7.42
C MET A 1 -26.81 4.25 6.87
N THR A 2 -26.80 4.08 5.54
CA THR A 2 -26.97 2.76 4.90
C THR A 2 -25.57 2.18 4.63
N PRO A 3 -25.27 0.94 5.04
CA PRO A 3 -23.97 0.33 4.80
C PRO A 3 -23.74 0.13 3.29
N LEU A 4 -22.56 0.56 2.82
CA LEU A 4 -22.16 0.45 1.41
C LEU A 4 -21.67 -0.96 1.05
N ILE A 5 -21.21 -1.70 2.06
CA ILE A 5 -20.63 -3.04 1.93
C ILE A 5 -21.31 -3.95 2.95
N THR A 6 -21.93 -5.04 2.48
CA THR A 6 -22.70 -5.97 3.30
C THR A 6 -22.37 -7.42 2.95
N GLY A 7 -22.15 -8.26 3.95
CA GLY A 7 -21.93 -9.70 3.77
C GLY A 7 -21.24 -10.34 4.99
N PRO A 8 -21.22 -11.68 5.10
CA PRO A 8 -20.57 -12.40 6.20
C PRO A 8 -19.03 -12.38 6.13
N PHE A 9 -18.47 -11.85 5.05
CA PHE A 9 -17.05 -11.91 4.70
C PHE A 9 -16.25 -10.83 5.40
N ARG A 10 -14.96 -11.10 5.63
CA ARG A 10 -14.02 -10.11 6.19
C ARG A 10 -13.68 -9.11 5.11
N GLN A 11 -14.00 -7.85 5.39
CA GLN A 11 -13.81 -6.75 4.45
C GLN A 11 -13.14 -5.58 5.15
N GLY A 12 -12.28 -4.85 4.44
CA GLY A 12 -11.57 -3.72 5.05
C GLY A 12 -10.56 -3.05 4.15
N GLY A 13 -9.78 -2.13 4.73
CA GLY A 13 -8.77 -1.37 4.00
C GLY A 13 -9.31 -0.52 2.86
N GLY A 14 -10.57 -0.08 2.97
CA GLY A 14 -11.26 0.67 1.93
C GLY A 14 -10.60 2.01 1.62
N THR A 15 -10.57 2.40 0.35
CA THR A 15 -10.07 3.70 -0.12
C THR A 15 -10.86 4.18 -1.32
N ILE A 16 -11.21 5.47 -1.32
CA ILE A 16 -11.90 6.12 -2.43
C ILE A 16 -10.85 6.60 -3.44
N SER A 17 -11.16 6.48 -4.73
CA SER A 17 -10.33 7.04 -5.81
C SER A 17 -10.30 8.57 -5.74
N PRO A 18 -9.22 9.24 -6.17
CA PRO A 18 -9.13 10.71 -6.15
C PRO A 18 -10.30 11.42 -6.85
N ASP A 19 -10.78 10.88 -7.96
CA ASP A 19 -11.97 11.34 -8.69
C ASP A 19 -13.32 11.02 -8.01
N GLY A 20 -13.31 10.29 -6.89
CA GLY A 20 -14.49 9.98 -6.08
C GLY A 20 -15.40 8.89 -6.65
N ARG A 21 -15.04 8.27 -7.76
CA ARG A 21 -15.92 7.36 -8.51
C ARG A 21 -15.90 5.92 -8.02
N TRP A 22 -14.78 5.49 -7.45
CA TRP A 22 -14.56 4.11 -7.08
C TRP A 22 -14.20 3.98 -5.61
N LEU A 23 -14.82 3.02 -4.94
CA LEU A 23 -14.34 2.50 -3.67
C LEU A 23 -13.57 1.20 -3.92
N ALA A 24 -12.27 1.20 -3.65
CA ALA A 24 -11.46 -0.01 -3.62
C ALA A 24 -11.43 -0.58 -2.20
N TYR A 25 -11.48 -1.90 -2.06
CA TYR A 25 -11.41 -2.59 -0.77
C TYR A 25 -10.96 -4.04 -0.95
N LYS A 26 -10.54 -4.69 0.14
CA LYS A 26 -10.29 -6.14 0.12
C LYS A 26 -11.46 -6.91 0.71
N SER A 27 -11.72 -8.11 0.18
CA SER A 27 -12.73 -9.05 0.68
C SER A 27 -12.22 -10.48 0.57
N ASP A 28 -12.56 -11.36 1.53
CA ASP A 28 -12.20 -12.79 1.51
C ASP A 28 -13.30 -13.71 0.96
N GLU A 29 -14.24 -13.15 0.20
CA GLU A 29 -15.39 -13.83 -0.40
C GLU A 29 -15.06 -15.07 -1.23
N THR A 30 -13.89 -15.11 -1.84
CA THR A 30 -13.42 -16.25 -2.67
C THR A 30 -12.70 -17.31 -1.84
N GLY A 31 -12.63 -17.16 -0.51
CA GLY A 31 -11.82 -17.98 0.40
C GLY A 31 -10.42 -17.41 0.68
N GLN A 32 -10.05 -16.33 -0.01
CA GLN A 32 -8.81 -15.58 0.22
C GLN A 32 -9.05 -14.10 -0.06
N PHE A 33 -8.20 -13.22 0.49
CA PHE A 33 -8.36 -11.79 0.23
C PHE A 33 -8.09 -11.47 -1.24
N GLU A 34 -9.04 -10.81 -1.87
CA GLU A 34 -8.92 -10.20 -3.20
C GLU A 34 -9.30 -8.71 -3.11
N ILE A 35 -8.82 -7.92 -4.06
CA ILE A 35 -9.18 -6.52 -4.24
C ILE A 35 -10.41 -6.41 -5.14
N TYR A 36 -11.36 -5.60 -4.71
CA TYR A 36 -12.55 -5.23 -5.47
C TYR A 36 -12.64 -3.72 -5.59
N ILE A 37 -13.29 -3.25 -6.66
CA ILE A 37 -13.78 -1.87 -6.79
C ILE A 37 -15.29 -1.87 -6.93
N GLN A 38 -15.94 -0.80 -6.47
CA GLN A 38 -17.38 -0.60 -6.67
C GLN A 38 -17.70 0.88 -6.90
N PRO A 39 -18.67 1.21 -7.78
CA PRO A 39 -19.17 2.56 -7.93
C PRO A 39 -20.34 2.77 -6.98
N GLY A 40 -20.14 3.54 -5.90
CA GLY A 40 -21.19 3.77 -4.89
C GLY A 40 -21.78 2.47 -4.33
N PRO A 41 -23.10 2.40 -4.05
CA PRO A 41 -23.78 1.18 -3.56
C PRO A 41 -24.08 0.15 -4.66
N GLY A 42 -23.39 0.24 -5.81
CA GLY A 42 -23.57 -0.64 -6.96
C GLY A 42 -22.90 -2.01 -6.80
N GLY A 43 -22.79 -2.73 -7.91
CA GLY A 43 -22.10 -4.02 -7.95
C GLY A 43 -20.59 -3.87 -7.74
N LYS A 44 -19.99 -4.84 -7.04
CA LYS A 44 -18.53 -4.97 -6.91
C LYS A 44 -17.92 -5.65 -8.13
N ILE A 45 -16.73 -5.22 -8.50
CA ILE A 45 -15.95 -5.73 -9.62
C ILE A 45 -14.61 -6.23 -9.09
N PRO A 46 -14.21 -7.49 -9.37
CA PRO A 46 -12.92 -8.00 -8.95
C PRO A 46 -11.78 -7.32 -9.72
N VAL A 47 -10.78 -6.83 -8.99
CA VAL A 47 -9.55 -6.27 -9.55
C VAL A 47 -8.42 -7.30 -9.51
N SER A 48 -8.16 -7.93 -8.36
CA SER A 48 -7.13 -8.97 -8.28
C SER A 48 -7.70 -10.36 -8.57
N ILE A 49 -6.82 -11.27 -8.96
CA ILE A 49 -7.08 -12.71 -9.10
C ILE A 49 -5.88 -13.42 -8.48
N GLY A 50 -6.10 -14.30 -7.52
CA GLY A 50 -5.01 -15.05 -6.88
C GLY A 50 -4.46 -14.41 -5.61
N GLY A 51 -5.07 -13.31 -5.14
CA GLY A 51 -4.70 -12.66 -3.90
C GLY A 51 -4.51 -11.15 -4.05
N GLY A 52 -4.88 -10.42 -3.00
CA GLY A 52 -4.74 -8.98 -2.99
C GLY A 52 -5.03 -8.34 -1.64
N THR A 53 -4.13 -7.48 -1.20
CA THR A 53 -4.29 -6.69 0.03
C THR A 53 -3.76 -5.27 -0.14
N GLN A 54 -4.17 -4.39 0.78
CA GLN A 54 -3.65 -3.03 0.91
C GLN A 54 -3.82 -2.16 -0.36
N PRO A 55 -5.04 -1.94 -0.85
CA PRO A 55 -5.28 -1.14 -2.05
C PRO A 55 -4.84 0.33 -1.88
N ALA A 56 -4.30 0.93 -2.94
CA ALA A 56 -3.95 2.34 -3.02
C ALA A 56 -4.17 2.86 -4.45
N TRP A 57 -4.88 3.97 -4.58
CA TRP A 57 -5.06 4.62 -5.87
C TRP A 57 -3.82 5.41 -6.29
N SER A 58 -3.53 5.43 -7.58
CA SER A 58 -2.73 6.48 -8.19
C SER A 58 -3.44 7.83 -8.04
N HIS A 59 -2.67 8.92 -8.15
CA HIS A 59 -3.20 10.27 -7.96
C HIS A 59 -4.15 10.71 -9.07
N ASP A 60 -3.99 10.15 -10.27
CA ASP A 60 -4.80 10.42 -11.46
C ASP A 60 -6.00 9.46 -11.61
N SER A 61 -6.29 8.61 -10.62
CA SER A 61 -7.35 7.59 -10.65
C SER A 61 -7.21 6.50 -11.72
N SER A 62 -6.10 6.44 -12.46
CA SER A 62 -5.93 5.50 -13.59
C SER A 62 -5.34 4.13 -13.19
N GLU A 63 -4.77 4.02 -11.99
CA GLU A 63 -4.20 2.77 -11.48
C GLU A 63 -4.61 2.49 -10.04
N LEU A 64 -4.73 1.20 -9.74
CA LEU A 64 -4.90 0.69 -8.40
C LEU A 64 -3.72 -0.22 -8.04
N PHE A 65 -2.93 0.20 -7.07
CA PHE A 65 -1.83 -0.56 -6.52
C PHE A 65 -2.28 -1.47 -5.38
N TYR A 66 -1.71 -2.66 -5.30
CA TYR A 66 -1.96 -3.60 -4.21
C TYR A 66 -0.79 -4.57 -4.04
N ARG A 67 -0.77 -5.27 -2.91
CA ARG A 67 0.13 -6.40 -2.68
C ARG A 67 -0.58 -7.71 -2.95
N ASP A 68 -0.03 -8.55 -3.81
CA ASP A 68 -0.56 -9.89 -4.05
C ASP A 68 -0.07 -10.90 -2.99
N ASN A 69 -0.50 -12.16 -3.12
CA ASN A 69 -0.10 -13.24 -2.23
C ASN A 69 1.31 -13.78 -2.51
N ASP A 70 1.87 -13.52 -3.69
CA ASP A 70 3.25 -13.85 -4.05
C ASP A 70 4.26 -12.85 -3.48
N GLY A 71 3.76 -11.81 -2.80
CA GLY A 71 4.57 -10.80 -2.13
C GLY A 71 5.09 -9.72 -3.08
N MET A 72 4.47 -9.53 -4.26
CA MET A 72 4.77 -8.46 -5.19
C MET A 72 3.90 -7.23 -4.92
N MET A 73 4.43 -6.06 -5.25
CA MET A 73 3.62 -4.88 -5.53
C MET A 73 3.10 -4.99 -6.96
N VAL A 74 1.81 -4.79 -7.17
CA VAL A 74 1.14 -4.91 -8.47
C VAL A 74 0.38 -3.62 -8.75
N ALA A 75 0.40 -3.17 -10.00
CA ALA A 75 -0.48 -2.13 -10.53
C ALA A 75 -1.57 -2.76 -11.39
N ALA A 76 -2.84 -2.42 -11.14
CA ALA A 76 -3.94 -2.71 -12.05
C ALA A 76 -4.37 -1.42 -12.75
N THR A 77 -4.48 -1.44 -14.08
CA THR A 77 -5.06 -0.32 -14.83
C THR A 77 -6.56 -0.26 -14.58
N ILE A 78 -7.07 0.93 -14.26
CA ILE A 78 -8.49 1.21 -14.07
C ILE A 78 -8.94 2.20 -15.16
N PHE A 79 -9.98 1.83 -15.89
CA PHE A 79 -10.51 2.63 -16.99
C PHE A 79 -11.75 3.39 -16.58
N ASP A 80 -11.96 4.53 -17.22
CA ASP A 80 -13.24 5.24 -17.26
C ASP A 80 -14.23 4.59 -18.25
N ASP A 81 -14.35 3.26 -18.19
CA ASP A 81 -15.33 2.51 -18.96
C ASP A 81 -16.07 1.58 -18.00
N ALA A 82 -17.32 1.90 -17.69
CA ALA A 82 -18.13 1.10 -16.78
C ALA A 82 -18.38 -0.32 -17.29
N ALA A 83 -18.32 -0.57 -18.60
CA ALA A 83 -18.47 -1.91 -19.17
C ALA A 83 -17.22 -2.76 -18.99
N ARG A 84 -16.04 -2.13 -19.00
CA ARG A 84 -14.75 -2.78 -18.78
C ARG A 84 -13.81 -1.91 -17.94
N PRO A 85 -14.06 -1.79 -16.62
CA PRO A 85 -13.35 -0.83 -15.78
C PRO A 85 -11.96 -1.30 -15.36
N VAL A 86 -11.58 -2.55 -15.60
CA VAL A 86 -10.28 -3.11 -15.18
C VAL A 86 -9.51 -3.65 -16.39
N GLY A 87 -8.26 -3.20 -16.52
CA GLY A 87 -7.31 -3.60 -17.55
C GLY A 87 -6.30 -4.63 -17.06
N ASP A 88 -5.05 -4.48 -17.50
CA ASP A 88 -3.96 -5.40 -17.17
C ASP A 88 -3.49 -5.24 -15.71
N ARG A 89 -2.84 -6.29 -15.19
CA ARG A 89 -2.21 -6.30 -13.88
C ARG A 89 -0.72 -6.50 -14.08
N THR A 90 0.07 -5.50 -13.74
CA THR A 90 1.51 -5.48 -13.96
C THR A 90 2.24 -5.61 -12.62
N PRO A 91 3.00 -6.69 -12.39
CA PRO A 91 3.92 -6.76 -11.25
C PRO A 91 5.00 -5.69 -11.38
N LEU A 92 5.22 -4.91 -10.32
CA LEU A 92 6.19 -3.81 -10.29
C LEU A 92 7.52 -4.25 -9.67
N PHE A 93 7.47 -4.77 -8.45
CA PHE A 93 8.67 -5.18 -7.70
C PHE A 93 8.31 -6.08 -6.51
N PRO A 94 9.27 -6.90 -6.00
CA PRO A 94 9.07 -7.66 -4.76
C PRO A 94 8.87 -6.76 -3.55
N ALA A 95 7.75 -6.92 -2.87
CA ALA A 95 7.36 -6.17 -1.69
C ALA A 95 7.55 -6.95 -0.37
N ALA A 96 7.94 -8.22 -0.43
CA ALA A 96 8.12 -9.11 0.73
C ALA A 96 9.14 -8.60 1.77
N LEU A 97 10.13 -7.82 1.35
CA LEU A 97 11.15 -7.23 2.24
C LEU A 97 10.66 -5.98 2.99
N TYR A 98 9.44 -5.51 2.68
CA TYR A 98 8.85 -4.33 3.29
C TYR A 98 7.72 -4.73 4.22
N ARG A 99 7.56 -3.96 5.30
CA ARG A 99 6.59 -4.21 6.36
C ARG A 99 5.20 -4.48 5.80
N LEU A 100 4.64 -5.61 6.21
CA LEU A 100 3.28 -6.01 5.93
C LEU A 100 2.41 -5.78 7.17
N GLY A 101 1.15 -5.44 6.94
CA GLY A 101 0.16 -5.22 7.99
C GLY A 101 -1.17 -5.80 7.54
N THR A 102 -1.88 -6.48 8.45
CA THR A 102 -3.11 -7.22 8.12
C THR A 102 -4.37 -6.36 8.19
N GLY A 103 -4.34 -5.23 8.92
CA GLY A 103 -5.48 -4.32 9.11
C GLY A 103 -5.56 -3.16 8.12
N PHE A 104 -4.44 -2.47 7.88
CA PHE A 104 -4.38 -1.24 7.06
C PHE A 104 -3.18 -1.26 6.13
N ARG A 105 -3.23 -0.42 5.08
CA ARG A 105 -2.13 -0.22 4.12
C ARG A 105 -0.87 0.27 4.84
N GLN A 106 0.29 -0.33 4.53
CA GLN A 106 1.60 -0.02 5.15
C GLN A 106 2.54 0.74 4.19
N TYR A 107 1.97 1.41 3.19
CA TYR A 107 2.70 2.21 2.22
C TYR A 107 1.85 3.40 1.74
N HIS A 108 2.51 4.35 1.08
CA HIS A 108 1.87 5.49 0.42
C HIS A 108 2.40 5.59 -1.02
N VAL A 109 1.55 6.06 -1.94
CA VAL A 109 1.91 6.34 -3.34
C VAL A 109 1.89 7.85 -3.55
N ALA A 110 3.05 8.42 -3.88
CA ALA A 110 3.20 9.85 -4.14
C ALA A 110 2.53 10.24 -5.47
N PRO A 111 2.24 11.54 -5.70
CA PRO A 111 1.61 12.01 -6.94
C PRO A 111 2.37 11.66 -8.22
N ASP A 112 3.69 11.45 -8.12
CA ASP A 112 4.56 11.05 -9.22
C ASP A 112 4.72 9.52 -9.37
N GLY A 113 3.90 8.74 -8.67
CA GLY A 113 3.89 7.27 -8.73
C GLY A 113 4.95 6.59 -7.87
N ARG A 114 5.79 7.33 -7.13
CA ARG A 114 6.78 6.72 -6.22
C ARG A 114 6.13 6.17 -4.94
N PHE A 115 6.75 5.14 -4.38
CA PHE A 115 6.26 4.47 -3.17
C PHE A 115 7.09 4.84 -1.94
N LEU A 116 6.42 5.20 -0.85
CA LEU A 116 7.02 5.24 0.49
C LEU A 116 6.69 3.95 1.23
N MET A 117 7.71 3.18 1.61
CA MET A 117 7.57 1.88 2.25
C MET A 117 8.61 1.69 3.37
N GLN A 118 8.21 1.09 4.48
CA GLN A 118 9.15 0.72 5.55
C GLN A 118 9.79 -0.63 5.23
N ARG A 119 11.11 -0.66 5.04
CA ARG A 119 11.87 -1.92 4.89
C ARG A 119 12.01 -2.60 6.25
N LEU A 120 11.84 -3.92 6.31
CA LEU A 120 12.11 -4.69 7.53
C LEU A 120 13.62 -4.78 7.74
N ALA A 121 14.12 -4.25 8.86
CA ALA A 121 15.49 -4.50 9.30
C ALA A 121 15.53 -5.93 9.86
N GLY A 122 15.99 -6.89 9.06
CA GLY A 122 15.92 -8.31 9.43
C GLY A 122 16.29 -9.33 8.35
N GLN A 123 16.83 -8.90 7.20
CA GLN A 123 17.70 -9.72 6.35
C GLN A 123 18.94 -8.90 6.01
N SER A 124 19.59 -8.38 7.05
CA SER A 124 21.00 -8.02 6.93
C SER A 124 21.77 -9.34 6.99
N THR A 125 22.27 -9.82 5.85
CA THR A 125 23.45 -10.70 5.83
C THR A 125 24.68 -9.87 6.18
N VAL A 126 24.69 -9.28 7.37
CA VAL A 126 25.83 -8.53 7.87
C VAL A 126 26.27 -9.24 9.13
N ASP A 127 27.34 -10.02 8.96
CA ASP A 127 28.18 -10.54 10.03
C ASP A 127 28.26 -9.54 11.19
N GLY A 128 27.73 -9.91 12.36
CA GLY A 128 28.10 -9.35 13.66
C GLY A 128 28.09 -7.82 13.85
N GLY A 129 27.46 -7.04 12.97
CA GLY A 129 27.45 -5.59 13.02
C GLY A 129 26.42 -5.07 14.03
N GLU A 130 26.91 -4.33 15.02
CA GLU A 130 26.18 -3.68 16.11
C GLU A 130 24.82 -3.09 15.69
N ALA A 131 23.80 -3.24 16.55
CA ALA A 131 22.46 -2.73 16.28
C ALA A 131 22.51 -1.22 15.96
N PRO A 132 21.70 -0.72 15.00
CA PRO A 132 21.69 0.68 14.67
C PRO A 132 21.29 1.49 15.90
N HIS A 133 22.24 2.23 16.46
CA HIS A 133 22.01 3.17 17.55
C HIS A 133 21.87 4.58 16.97
N ILE A 134 20.99 5.37 17.57
CA ILE A 134 20.85 6.79 17.25
C ILE A 134 21.70 7.56 18.24
N ASN A 135 22.74 8.25 17.75
CA ASN A 135 23.48 9.22 18.55
C ASN A 135 22.72 10.55 18.52
N VAL A 136 22.17 10.95 19.67
CA VAL A 136 21.55 12.27 19.83
C VAL A 136 22.55 13.17 20.54
N VAL A 137 23.06 14.17 19.83
CA VAL A 137 23.85 15.25 20.43
C VAL A 137 22.95 16.44 20.66
N LEU A 138 22.81 16.84 21.91
CA LEU A 138 22.11 18.06 22.30
C LEU A 138 23.14 19.17 22.51
N ASN A 139 22.78 20.40 22.19
CA ASN A 139 23.66 21.58 22.30
C ASN A 139 24.93 21.53 21.41
N TRP A 140 24.82 20.95 20.21
CA TRP A 140 25.91 20.81 19.23
C TRP A 140 26.78 22.08 19.05
N PHE A 141 26.17 23.27 19.07
CA PHE A 141 26.92 24.53 18.90
C PHE A 141 27.78 24.92 20.11
N GLU A 142 27.40 24.52 21.33
CA GLU A 142 28.22 24.74 22.52
C GLU A 142 29.39 23.74 22.55
N GLU A 143 29.13 22.47 22.24
CA GLU A 143 30.18 21.44 22.17
C GLU A 143 31.22 21.74 21.07
N LEU A 144 30.79 22.34 19.96
CA LEU A 144 31.69 22.75 18.87
C LEU A 144 32.61 23.91 19.30
N ARG A 145 32.10 24.90 20.05
CA ARG A 145 32.89 26.04 20.55
C ARG A 145 33.95 25.62 21.57
N GLU A 146 33.65 24.61 22.40
CA GLU A 146 34.64 24.08 23.36
C GLU A 146 35.75 23.27 22.68
N ARG A 147 35.45 22.61 21.56
CA ARG A 147 36.40 21.72 20.86
C ARG A 147 37.23 22.41 19.79
N VAL A 148 36.83 23.60 19.33
CA VAL A 148 37.61 24.42 18.39
C VAL A 148 37.65 25.86 18.91
N PRO A 149 38.61 26.18 19.80
CA PRO A 149 38.88 27.57 20.17
C PRO A 149 39.48 28.30 18.96
N ASP A 150 39.10 29.57 18.77
CA ASP A 150 39.51 30.44 17.66
C ASP A 150 41.04 30.48 17.39
#